data_AF-A0A968HVG4-F1
#
_entry.id   AF-A0A968HVG4-F1
#
_cell.length_a   1.000
_cell.length_b   1.000
_cell.length_c   1.000
_cell.angle_alpha   90.00
_cell.angle_beta   90.00
_cell.angle_gamma   90.00
#
_symmetry.space_group_name_H-M   'P 1'
#
loop_
_entity.id
_entity.type
_entity.pdbx_description
1 polymer ?
#
loop_
_entity_poly.entity_id
_entity_poly.type
_entity_poly.pdbx_seq_one_letter_code
_entity_poly.pdbx_strand_id
1 'polypeptide(L)'
;MALFPIKKEPQPQSSETLRRFRETLKDILQEITTLDVTTMVVREIPCQKFEPESFCRRLLHDIRYQTREGLKQIAEELASRSASLQQQGLATQSQAPFVQDAYRKELIKYNLDLERYQEAERRFLEQEDDAQRRSYQDFLQLAYRQILDLELRFDAQGEPRLSSIETRVLRKLWELELTLLHEDVIFAQTTLHLDGDLTNRYRRELFDRRVFAPETTQMILQLHHTGVENAEKQWNGLIQLVVGLIERLIPFRRPLP
;
A
#
# COMPACT_ATOMS: atom_id res chain seq x y z
N MET A 1 64.86 -8.36 -14.99
CA MET A 1 64.47 -9.76 -14.75
C MET A 1 63.22 -9.75 -13.87
N ALA A 2 62.20 -10.47 -14.30
CA ALA A 2 60.82 -10.42 -13.79
C ALA A 2 60.61 -11.23 -12.51
N LEU A 3 59.34 -11.18 -12.04
CA LEU A 3 58.56 -12.15 -11.24
C LEU A 3 58.41 -11.78 -9.74
N PHE A 4 57.24 -11.54 -9.13
CA PHE A 4 55.83 -11.86 -9.42
C PHE A 4 54.89 -10.83 -8.73
N PRO A 5 53.66 -10.57 -9.22
CA PRO A 5 52.62 -9.97 -8.40
C PRO A 5 52.03 -11.02 -7.44
N ILE A 6 51.99 -10.70 -6.15
CA ILE A 6 51.26 -11.47 -5.14
C ILE A 6 49.77 -11.42 -5.50
N LYS A 7 49.21 -12.58 -5.80
CA LYS A 7 47.77 -12.79 -6.02
C LYS A 7 47.06 -12.45 -4.71
N LYS A 8 46.35 -11.33 -4.65
CA LYS A 8 45.42 -11.04 -3.55
C LYS A 8 44.38 -12.16 -3.50
N GLU A 9 44.34 -12.90 -2.41
CA GLU A 9 43.23 -13.80 -2.10
C GLU A 9 41.91 -13.01 -2.08
N PRO A 10 40.83 -13.53 -2.69
CA PRO A 10 39.52 -12.90 -2.59
C PRO A 10 38.92 -13.16 -1.20
N GLN A 11 38.89 -12.12 -0.36
CA GLN A 11 38.06 -12.05 0.86
C GLN A 11 36.63 -11.56 0.52
N PRO A 12 35.60 -11.88 1.34
CA PRO A 12 34.65 -12.94 1.11
C PRO A 12 33.29 -12.42 0.60
N GLN A 13 32.87 -12.86 -0.59
CA GLN A 13 31.52 -12.62 -1.11
C GLN A 13 30.42 -13.32 -0.28
N SER A 14 30.77 -14.23 0.63
CA SER A 14 29.82 -14.99 1.45
C SER A 14 29.09 -14.14 2.51
N SER A 15 29.72 -13.07 3.02
CA SER A 15 29.16 -12.22 4.07
C SER A 15 27.97 -11.38 3.58
N GLU A 16 28.06 -10.86 2.35
CA GLU A 16 27.00 -10.02 1.78
C GLU A 16 25.75 -10.83 1.40
N THR A 17 25.94 -12.03 0.84
CA THR A 17 24.85 -12.96 0.49
C THR A 17 24.10 -13.46 1.72
N LEU A 18 24.83 -13.84 2.79
CA LEU A 18 24.21 -14.24 4.07
C LEU A 18 23.44 -13.11 4.72
N ARG A 19 23.97 -11.88 4.65
CA ARG A 19 23.29 -10.68 5.16
C ARG A 19 22.01 -10.40 4.38
N ARG A 20 22.07 -10.39 3.04
CA ARG A 20 20.87 -10.21 2.20
C ARG A 20 19.82 -11.29 2.47
N PHE A 21 20.24 -12.56 2.54
CA PHE A 21 19.36 -13.67 2.88
C PHE A 21 18.70 -13.52 4.25
N ARG A 22 19.45 -13.09 5.28
CA ARG A 22 18.92 -12.83 6.61
C ARG A 22 17.87 -11.71 6.60
N GLU A 23 18.12 -10.62 5.89
CA GLU A 23 17.12 -9.55 5.76
C GLU A 23 15.87 -10.04 5.01
N THR A 24 16.04 -10.81 3.91
CA THR A 24 14.90 -11.41 3.20
C THR A 24 14.12 -12.40 4.07
N LEU A 25 14.80 -13.21 4.90
CA LEU A 25 14.14 -14.11 5.85
C LEU A 25 13.39 -13.33 6.93
N LYS A 26 13.95 -12.22 7.41
CA LYS A 26 13.27 -11.35 8.39
C LYS A 26 12.01 -10.75 7.77
N ASP A 27 12.09 -10.28 6.54
CA ASP A 27 10.94 -9.77 5.80
C ASP A 27 9.89 -10.89 5.64
N ILE A 28 10.28 -12.06 5.11
CA ILE A 28 9.43 -13.26 4.95
C ILE A 28 8.76 -13.67 6.27
N LEU A 29 9.51 -13.75 7.38
CA LEU A 29 8.98 -14.14 8.68
C LEU A 29 7.98 -13.11 9.23
N GLN A 30 8.16 -11.81 8.94
CA GLN A 30 7.13 -10.81 9.22
C GLN A 30 5.88 -10.99 8.35
N GLU A 31 6.00 -11.58 7.15
CA GLU A 31 4.87 -11.84 6.23
C GLU A 31 3.99 -13.03 6.64
N ILE A 32 4.53 -14.02 7.37
CA ILE A 32 3.85 -15.30 7.64
C ILE A 32 2.98 -15.26 8.91
N THR A 33 3.02 -14.18 9.69
CA THR A 33 2.42 -14.12 11.04
C THR A 33 0.90 -14.35 11.08
N THR A 34 0.20 -14.10 9.97
CA THR A 34 -1.25 -14.25 9.89
C THR A 34 -1.66 -14.78 8.51
N LEU A 35 -2.58 -15.74 8.51
CA LEU A 35 -3.29 -16.24 7.34
C LEU A 35 -4.74 -15.72 7.35
N ASP A 36 -5.13 -15.00 6.30
CA ASP A 36 -6.49 -14.48 6.12
C ASP A 36 -7.16 -15.18 4.92
N VAL A 37 -8.35 -15.74 5.14
CA VAL A 37 -9.20 -16.33 4.11
C VAL A 37 -10.55 -15.63 4.12
N THR A 38 -10.90 -15.00 3.00
CA THR A 38 -12.14 -14.25 2.83
C THR A 38 -12.96 -14.86 1.71
N THR A 39 -14.24 -15.12 1.96
CA THR A 39 -15.20 -15.56 0.94
C THR A 39 -16.20 -14.45 0.70
N MET A 40 -16.20 -13.99 -0.55
CA MET A 40 -17.01 -12.87 -1.03
C MET A 40 -17.95 -13.36 -2.12
N VAL A 41 -19.16 -12.81 -2.12
CA VAL A 41 -20.05 -12.87 -3.28
C VAL A 41 -19.89 -11.53 -4.00
N VAL A 42 -19.44 -11.62 -5.24
CA VAL A 42 -19.15 -10.47 -6.08
C VAL A 42 -20.16 -10.40 -7.22
N ARG A 43 -20.50 -9.18 -7.66
CA ARG A 43 -21.35 -9.01 -8.86
C ARG A 43 -20.57 -9.29 -10.14
N GLU A 44 -19.32 -8.87 -10.16
CA GLU A 44 -18.38 -9.02 -11.26
C GLU A 44 -17.01 -9.34 -10.67
N ILE A 45 -16.24 -10.21 -11.35
CA ILE A 45 -14.84 -10.43 -10.98
C ILE A 45 -14.03 -9.41 -11.78
N PRO A 46 -13.49 -8.34 -11.15
CA PRO A 46 -12.74 -7.34 -11.89
C PRO A 46 -11.49 -7.97 -12.48
N CYS A 47 -11.32 -7.85 -13.80
CA CYS A 47 -10.11 -8.28 -14.51
C CYS A 47 -8.91 -7.35 -14.26
N GLN A 48 -9.06 -6.35 -13.38
CA GLN A 48 -8.03 -5.38 -13.10
C GLN A 48 -6.92 -6.01 -12.25
N LYS A 49 -5.69 -5.88 -12.72
CA LYS A 49 -4.51 -6.31 -11.97
C LYS A 49 -4.10 -5.19 -11.01
N PHE A 50 -3.73 -5.59 -9.80
CA PHE A 50 -3.16 -4.66 -8.83
C PHE A 50 -1.75 -4.24 -9.26
N GLU A 51 -1.59 -2.94 -9.55
CA GLU A 51 -0.31 -2.28 -9.80
C GLU A 51 -0.01 -1.31 -8.66
N PRO A 52 0.96 -1.62 -7.76
CA PRO A 52 1.17 -0.87 -6.52
C PRO A 52 1.46 0.60 -6.72
N GLU A 53 2.38 0.94 -7.63
CA GLU A 53 2.85 2.30 -7.88
C GLU A 53 1.74 3.16 -8.50
N SER A 54 1.06 2.60 -9.51
CA SER A 54 -0.09 3.22 -10.17
C SER A 54 -1.22 3.50 -9.18
N PHE A 55 -1.53 2.52 -8.32
CA PHE A 55 -2.54 2.65 -7.27
C PHE A 55 -2.15 3.70 -6.23
N CYS A 56 -0.91 3.65 -5.72
CA CYS A 56 -0.39 4.61 -4.76
C CYS A 56 -0.50 6.05 -5.28
N ARG A 57 -0.09 6.29 -6.53
CA ARG A 57 -0.15 7.62 -7.15
C ARG A 57 -1.59 8.13 -7.23
N ARG A 58 -2.51 7.29 -7.70
CA ARG A 58 -3.93 7.64 -7.78
C ARG A 58 -4.52 7.91 -6.40
N LEU A 59 -4.24 7.04 -5.43
CA LEU A 59 -4.76 7.18 -4.06
C LEU A 59 -4.27 8.48 -3.40
N LEU A 60 -2.98 8.81 -3.53
CA LEU A 60 -2.43 10.08 -3.04
C LEU A 60 -3.07 11.28 -3.73
N HIS A 61 -3.30 11.19 -5.04
CA HIS A 61 -4.00 12.22 -5.79
C HIS A 61 -5.45 12.39 -5.29
N ASP A 62 -6.17 11.29 -5.09
CA ASP A 62 -7.57 11.31 -4.64
C ASP A 62 -7.67 11.85 -3.21
N ILE A 63 -6.79 11.43 -2.29
CA ILE A 63 -6.68 12.01 -0.96
C ILE A 63 -6.45 13.52 -1.05
N ARG A 64 -5.49 13.95 -1.88
CA ARG A 64 -5.09 15.36 -2.00
C ARG A 64 -6.23 16.23 -2.54
N TYR A 65 -6.94 15.79 -3.58
CA TYR A 65 -7.90 16.64 -4.31
C TYR A 65 -9.38 16.32 -4.05
N GLN A 66 -9.70 15.19 -3.42
CA GLN A 66 -11.09 14.77 -3.18
C GLN A 66 -11.47 14.76 -1.70
N THR A 67 -10.54 15.01 -0.77
CA THR A 67 -10.85 15.09 0.66
C THR A 67 -10.78 16.53 1.17
N ARG A 68 -11.53 16.82 2.24
CA ARG A 68 -11.52 18.14 2.87
C ARG A 68 -10.17 18.48 3.47
N GLU A 69 -9.53 17.50 4.11
CA GLU A 69 -8.21 17.63 4.73
C GLU A 69 -7.14 17.88 3.66
N GLY A 70 -7.17 17.15 2.55
CA GLY A 70 -6.27 17.34 1.42
C GLY A 70 -6.40 18.72 0.80
N LEU A 71 -7.63 19.17 0.51
CA LEU A 71 -7.87 20.51 -0.03
C LEU A 71 -7.37 21.60 0.93
N LYS A 72 -7.59 21.45 2.24
CA LYS A 72 -7.09 22.39 3.23
C LYS A 72 -5.56 22.48 3.21
N GLN A 73 -4.85 21.36 3.12
CA GLN A 73 -3.39 21.34 3.02
C GLN A 73 -2.89 22.05 1.76
N ILE A 74 -3.53 21.82 0.62
CA ILE A 74 -3.17 22.53 -0.63
C ILE A 74 -3.38 24.03 -0.48
N ALA A 75 -4.49 24.45 0.13
CA ALA A 75 -4.77 25.87 0.35
C ALA A 75 -3.68 26.52 1.21
N GLU A 76 -3.21 25.84 2.27
CA GLU A 76 -2.09 26.29 3.11
C GLU A 76 -0.75 26.34 2.34
N GLU A 77 -0.45 25.32 1.52
CA GLU A 77 0.72 25.29 0.64
C GLU A 77 0.70 26.44 -0.38
N LEU A 78 -0.44 26.68 -1.03
CA LEU A 78 -0.61 27.77 -2.00
C LEU A 78 -0.52 29.13 -1.31
N ALA A 79 -1.11 29.30 -0.13
CA ALA A 79 -1.02 30.53 0.63
C ALA A 79 0.46 30.86 0.97
N SER A 80 1.22 29.88 1.47
CA SER A 80 2.64 30.06 1.80
C SER A 80 3.51 30.34 0.56
N ARG A 81 3.26 29.65 -0.56
CA ARG A 81 3.93 29.92 -1.85
C ARG A 81 3.58 31.30 -2.39
N SER A 82 2.33 31.74 -2.27
CA SER A 82 1.89 33.06 -2.73
C SER A 82 2.62 34.18 -1.99
N ALA A 83 2.76 34.07 -0.67
CA ALA A 83 3.50 35.01 0.16
C ALA A 83 4.99 35.06 -0.22
N SER A 84 5.60 33.89 -0.46
CA SER A 84 6.99 33.79 -0.89
C SER A 84 7.21 34.44 -2.27
N LEU A 85 6.31 34.20 -3.22
CA LEU A 85 6.36 34.79 -4.55
C LEU A 85 6.17 36.31 -4.52
N GLN A 86 5.32 36.84 -3.64
CA GLN A 86 5.16 38.29 -3.47
C GLN A 86 6.46 38.94 -2.96
N GLN A 87 7.11 38.33 -1.96
CA GLN A 87 8.40 38.81 -1.44
C GLN A 87 9.50 38.77 -2.52
N GLN A 88 9.55 37.68 -3.29
CA GLN A 88 10.51 37.56 -4.39
C GLN A 88 10.23 38.57 -5.50
N GLY A 89 8.97 38.74 -5.93
CA GLY A 89 8.60 39.68 -6.98
C GLY A 89 9.00 41.14 -6.69
N LEU A 90 8.97 41.55 -5.41
CA LEU A 90 9.47 42.84 -4.96
C LEU A 90 11.01 42.96 -5.07
N ALA A 91 11.74 41.86 -4.86
CA ALA A 91 13.20 41.82 -4.92
C ALA A 91 13.76 41.66 -6.34
N THR A 92 13.02 41.04 -7.26
CA THR A 92 13.50 40.69 -8.61
C THR A 92 13.49 41.87 -9.61
N GLN A 93 12.87 43.01 -9.28
CA GLN A 93 12.84 44.21 -10.13
C GLN A 93 14.23 44.83 -10.39
N SER A 94 15.25 44.44 -9.63
CA SER A 94 16.63 44.94 -9.77
C SER A 94 17.69 43.85 -9.98
N GLN A 95 17.30 42.62 -10.30
CA GLN A 95 18.20 41.45 -10.35
C GLN A 95 18.47 40.92 -11.77
N ALA A 96 19.53 40.10 -11.88
CA ALA A 96 20.03 39.54 -13.13
C ALA A 96 18.98 38.67 -13.88
N PRO A 97 19.06 38.57 -15.23
CA PRO A 97 18.06 37.88 -16.06
C PRO A 97 17.77 36.42 -15.68
N PHE A 98 18.77 35.71 -15.15
CA PHE A 98 18.61 34.31 -14.71
C PHE A 98 17.65 34.17 -13.52
N VAL A 99 17.66 35.12 -12.58
CA VAL A 99 16.77 35.10 -11.40
C VAL A 99 15.32 35.42 -11.82
N GLN A 100 15.15 36.26 -12.84
CA GLN A 100 13.85 36.54 -13.44
C GLN A 100 13.24 35.31 -14.14
N ASP A 101 14.05 34.48 -14.82
CA ASP A 101 13.56 33.27 -15.49
C ASP A 101 13.12 32.19 -14.48
N ALA A 102 13.89 31.98 -13.41
CA ALA A 102 13.50 31.06 -12.34
C ALA A 102 12.19 31.49 -11.65
N TYR A 103 12.06 32.78 -11.32
CA TYR A 103 10.83 33.35 -10.76
C TYR A 103 9.63 33.16 -11.70
N ARG A 104 9.81 33.43 -13.01
CA ARG A 104 8.74 33.27 -13.99
C ARG A 104 8.28 31.82 -14.11
N LYS A 105 9.21 30.85 -14.12
CA LYS A 105 8.89 29.41 -14.15
C LYS A 105 8.08 29.00 -12.92
N GLU A 106 8.47 29.47 -11.74
CA GLU A 106 7.75 29.17 -10.51
C GLU A 106 6.35 29.79 -10.48
N LEU A 107 6.19 31.03 -10.98
CA LEU A 107 4.90 31.69 -11.09
C LEU A 107 3.93 30.93 -12.02
N ILE A 108 4.43 30.42 -13.16
CA ILE A 108 3.64 29.58 -14.08
C ILE A 108 3.18 28.30 -13.36
N LYS A 109 4.09 27.64 -12.64
CA LYS A 109 3.77 26.42 -11.88
C LYS A 109 2.73 26.70 -10.78
N TYR A 110 2.89 27.79 -10.04
CA TYR A 110 1.92 28.21 -9.01
C TYR A 110 0.53 28.44 -9.60
N ASN A 111 0.41 29.15 -10.73
CA ASN A 111 -0.89 29.41 -11.35
C ASN A 111 -1.57 28.10 -11.80
N LEU A 112 -0.81 27.17 -12.38
CA LEU A 112 -1.33 25.85 -12.75
C LEU A 112 -1.82 25.06 -11.53
N ASP A 113 -1.07 25.08 -10.43
CA ASP A 113 -1.46 24.41 -9.19
C ASP A 113 -2.70 25.07 -8.56
N LEU A 114 -2.83 26.39 -8.66
CA LEU A 114 -4.00 27.15 -8.19
C LEU A 114 -5.25 26.82 -9.00
N GLU A 115 -5.15 26.74 -10.32
CA GLU A 115 -6.27 26.34 -11.19
C GLU A 115 -6.76 24.94 -10.85
N ARG A 116 -5.83 23.99 -10.65
CA ARG A 116 -6.16 22.62 -10.22
C ARG A 116 -6.86 22.59 -8.87
N TYR A 117 -6.38 23.38 -7.90
CA TYR A 117 -7.03 23.50 -6.60
C TYR A 117 -8.46 24.04 -6.73
N GLN A 118 -8.65 25.13 -7.48
CA GLN A 118 -9.98 25.74 -7.65
C GLN A 118 -10.97 24.80 -8.34
N GLU A 119 -10.51 24.04 -9.33
CA GLU A 119 -11.33 23.03 -9.98
C GLU A 119 -11.71 21.90 -9.00
N ALA A 120 -10.74 21.41 -8.21
CA ALA A 120 -10.99 20.38 -7.22
C ALA A 120 -11.96 20.84 -6.11
N GLU A 121 -11.76 22.05 -5.59
CA GLU A 121 -12.65 22.67 -4.58
C GLU A 121 -14.06 22.83 -5.12
N ARG A 122 -14.21 23.30 -6.36
CA ARG A 122 -15.52 23.42 -7.01
C ARG A 122 -16.21 22.07 -7.13
N ARG A 123 -15.51 21.07 -7.67
CA ARG A 123 -16.05 19.69 -7.78
C ARG A 123 -16.45 19.15 -6.43
N PHE A 124 -15.66 19.40 -5.40
CA PHE A 124 -15.97 18.96 -4.03
C PHE A 124 -17.28 19.57 -3.52
N LEU A 125 -17.51 20.87 -3.77
CA LEU A 125 -18.70 21.62 -3.34
C LEU A 125 -19.96 21.36 -4.16
N GLU A 126 -19.84 21.19 -5.48
CA GLU A 126 -20.98 21.03 -6.40
C GLU A 126 -21.59 19.62 -6.40
N GLN A 127 -20.82 18.65 -5.95
CA GLN A 127 -21.16 17.23 -6.10
C GLN A 127 -22.20 16.85 -5.03
N GLU A 128 -23.23 16.08 -5.40
CA GLU A 128 -24.30 15.66 -4.49
C GLU A 128 -23.81 14.66 -3.43
N ASP A 129 -24.48 14.63 -2.28
CA ASP A 129 -24.13 13.81 -1.12
C ASP A 129 -24.93 12.50 -1.08
N ASP A 130 -24.55 11.55 -1.95
CA ASP A 130 -25.11 10.20 -1.98
C ASP A 130 -24.36 9.22 -1.05
N ALA A 131 -24.98 8.06 -0.77
CA ALA A 131 -24.45 7.07 0.16
C ALA A 131 -23.14 6.42 -0.33
N GLN A 132 -22.95 6.29 -1.64
CA GLN A 132 -21.76 5.70 -2.23
C GLN A 132 -20.56 6.65 -2.05
N ARG A 133 -20.79 7.94 -2.25
CA ARG A 133 -19.77 8.98 -2.04
C ARG A 133 -19.36 9.07 -0.58
N ARG A 134 -20.30 9.01 0.37
CA ARG A 134 -19.95 8.96 1.80
C ARG A 134 -19.04 7.78 2.11
N SER A 135 -19.41 6.60 1.61
CA SER A 135 -18.60 5.39 1.79
C SER A 135 -17.20 5.53 1.19
N TYR A 136 -17.09 6.15 0.00
CA TYR A 136 -15.79 6.40 -0.63
C TYR A 136 -14.97 7.48 0.12
N GLN A 137 -15.62 8.52 0.64
CA GLN A 137 -14.96 9.53 1.48
C GLN A 137 -14.43 8.93 2.79
N ASP A 138 -15.23 8.08 3.45
CA ASP A 138 -14.80 7.34 4.64
C ASP A 138 -13.59 6.45 4.33
N PHE A 139 -13.59 5.81 3.15
CA PHE A 139 -12.43 5.07 2.65
C PHE A 139 -11.21 5.96 2.47
N LEU A 140 -11.33 7.11 1.78
CA LEU A 140 -10.21 8.02 1.58
C LEU A 140 -9.64 8.53 2.91
N GLN A 141 -10.48 8.78 3.91
CA GLN A 141 -10.03 9.14 5.25
C GLN A 141 -9.27 8.01 5.95
N LEU A 142 -9.75 6.77 5.85
CA LEU A 142 -9.06 5.60 6.38
C LEU A 142 -7.72 5.37 5.67
N ALA A 143 -7.72 5.46 4.34
CA ALA A 143 -6.53 5.35 3.51
C ALA A 143 -5.50 6.44 3.86
N TYR A 144 -5.95 7.68 4.06
CA TYR A 144 -5.10 8.78 4.48
C TYR A 144 -4.39 8.48 5.81
N ARG A 145 -5.12 8.00 6.82
CA ARG A 145 -4.52 7.61 8.10
C ARG A 145 -3.48 6.51 7.95
N GLN A 146 -3.80 5.46 7.19
CA GLN A 146 -2.85 4.36 6.97
C GLN A 146 -1.62 4.81 6.19
N ILE A 147 -1.79 5.70 5.21
CA ILE A 147 -0.68 6.23 4.42
C ILE A 147 0.21 7.16 5.25
N LEU A 148 -0.35 7.94 6.19
CA LEU A 148 0.45 8.77 7.10
C LEU A 148 1.39 7.93 7.97
N ASP A 149 0.96 6.72 8.35
CA ASP A 149 1.79 5.77 9.09
C ASP A 149 2.87 5.10 8.21
N LEU A 150 2.77 5.25 6.88
CA LEU A 150 3.78 4.77 5.94
C LEU A 150 4.82 5.86 5.66
N GLU A 151 6.09 5.54 5.85
CA GLU A 151 7.21 6.39 5.42
C GLU A 151 7.46 6.28 3.90
N LEU A 152 6.46 6.66 3.09
CA LEU A 152 6.52 6.53 1.64
C LEU A 152 7.72 7.27 1.06
N ARG A 153 8.53 6.54 0.30
CA ARG A 153 9.72 7.06 -0.38
C ARG A 153 9.40 7.37 -1.82
N PHE A 154 9.94 8.46 -2.33
CA PHE A 154 9.81 8.85 -3.73
C PHE A 154 11.19 8.99 -4.37
N ASP A 155 11.28 8.71 -5.66
CA ASP A 155 12.49 8.95 -6.43
C ASP A 155 12.58 10.41 -6.95
N ALA A 156 13.64 10.70 -7.71
CA ALA A 156 13.87 12.04 -8.26
C ALA A 156 12.80 12.47 -9.28
N GLN A 157 12.04 11.53 -9.82
CA GLN A 157 10.94 11.75 -10.75
C GLN A 157 9.59 11.85 -10.03
N GLY A 158 9.56 11.64 -8.71
CA GLY A 158 8.34 11.64 -7.90
C GLY A 158 7.60 10.31 -7.92
N GLU A 159 8.25 9.21 -8.35
CA GLU A 159 7.65 7.88 -8.38
C GLU A 159 7.81 7.18 -7.02
N PRO A 160 6.75 6.54 -6.49
CA PRO A 160 6.82 5.87 -5.20
C PRO A 160 7.74 4.65 -5.28
N ARG A 161 8.69 4.57 -4.37
CA ARG A 161 9.59 3.43 -4.16
C ARG A 161 9.06 2.59 -3.01
N LEU A 162 8.24 1.61 -3.37
CA LEU A 162 7.52 0.78 -2.43
C LEU A 162 8.36 -0.43 -2.00
N SER A 163 8.42 -0.65 -0.69
CA SER A 163 8.84 -1.89 -0.05
C SER A 163 7.72 -2.92 -0.05
N SER A 164 8.02 -4.14 0.41
CA SER A 164 7.03 -5.21 0.58
C SER A 164 5.92 -4.82 1.57
N ILE A 165 6.27 -4.11 2.64
CA ILE A 165 5.32 -3.65 3.67
C ILE A 165 4.33 -2.64 3.08
N GLU A 166 4.83 -1.61 2.39
CA GLU A 166 3.97 -0.59 1.76
C GLU A 166 3.10 -1.20 0.67
N THR A 167 3.66 -2.09 -0.15
CA THR A 167 2.91 -2.81 -1.19
C THR A 167 1.76 -3.63 -0.61
N ARG A 168 1.95 -4.24 0.57
CA ARG A 168 0.89 -5.00 1.25
C ARG A 168 -0.23 -4.11 1.76
N VAL A 169 0.11 -2.99 2.40
CA VAL A 169 -0.90 -2.03 2.89
C VAL A 169 -1.71 -1.49 1.72
N LEU A 170 -1.03 -1.10 0.64
CA LEU A 170 -1.66 -0.64 -0.59
C LEU A 170 -2.55 -1.71 -1.23
N ARG A 171 -2.14 -2.98 -1.22
CA ARG A 171 -2.99 -4.08 -1.69
C ARG A 171 -4.28 -4.20 -0.89
N LYS A 172 -4.18 -4.15 0.44
CA LYS A 172 -5.37 -4.20 1.32
C LYS A 172 -6.31 -3.02 1.07
N LEU A 173 -5.76 -1.82 0.88
CA LEU A 173 -6.54 -0.64 0.55
C LEU A 173 -7.21 -0.76 -0.83
N TRP A 174 -6.51 -1.33 -1.82
CA TRP A 174 -7.07 -1.58 -3.14
C TRP A 174 -8.21 -2.61 -3.12
N GLU A 175 -8.05 -3.72 -2.38
CA GLU A 175 -9.12 -4.72 -2.21
C GLU A 175 -10.35 -4.12 -1.51
N LEU A 176 -10.12 -3.28 -0.49
CA LEU A 176 -11.20 -2.57 0.20
C LEU A 176 -11.93 -1.59 -0.74
N GLU A 177 -11.18 -0.84 -1.53
CA GLU A 177 -11.76 0.07 -2.53
C GLU A 177 -12.61 -0.67 -3.55
N LEU A 178 -12.11 -1.80 -4.09
CA LEU A 178 -12.88 -2.62 -5.01
C LEU A 178 -14.17 -3.12 -4.37
N THR A 179 -14.11 -3.57 -3.12
CA THR A 179 -15.27 -4.03 -2.36
C THR A 179 -16.33 -2.92 -2.25
N LEU A 180 -15.90 -1.68 -2.02
CA LEU A 180 -16.78 -0.51 -1.90
C LEU A 180 -17.37 -0.10 -3.25
N LEU A 181 -16.57 -0.12 -4.32
CA LEU A 181 -17.01 0.28 -5.66
C LEU A 181 -18.01 -0.71 -6.28
N HIS A 182 -17.84 -2.01 -6.01
CA HIS A 182 -18.68 -3.07 -6.59
C HIS A 182 -19.81 -3.52 -5.67
N GLU A 183 -19.91 -2.93 -4.46
CA GLU A 183 -20.85 -3.35 -3.41
C GLU A 183 -20.70 -4.84 -3.04
N ASP A 184 -19.46 -5.34 -3.10
CA ASP A 184 -19.20 -6.74 -2.83
C ASP A 184 -19.40 -7.06 -1.36
N VAL A 185 -19.92 -8.26 -1.09
CA VAL A 185 -20.26 -8.67 0.27
C VAL A 185 -19.36 -9.80 0.72
N ILE A 186 -18.59 -9.52 1.78
CA ILE A 186 -17.89 -10.55 2.54
C ILE A 186 -18.91 -11.32 3.39
N PHE A 187 -19.04 -12.62 3.13
CA PHE A 187 -19.96 -13.51 3.85
C PHE A 187 -19.28 -14.34 4.93
N ALA A 188 -18.01 -14.68 4.72
CA ALA A 188 -17.21 -15.44 5.66
C ALA A 188 -15.77 -14.97 5.63
N GLN A 189 -15.16 -14.87 6.80
CA GLN A 189 -13.77 -14.52 6.99
C GLN A 189 -13.17 -15.37 8.11
N THR A 190 -12.03 -15.98 7.83
CA THR A 190 -11.23 -16.70 8.82
C THR A 190 -9.85 -16.05 8.86
N THR A 191 -9.42 -15.68 10.07
CA THR A 191 -8.08 -15.20 10.36
C THR A 191 -7.42 -16.19 11.30
N LEU A 192 -6.27 -16.72 10.91
CA LEU A 192 -5.44 -17.62 11.70
C LEU A 192 -4.09 -16.96 11.98
N HIS A 193 -3.76 -16.78 13.24
CA HIS A 193 -2.47 -16.24 13.68
C HIS A 193 -1.46 -17.36 13.92
N LEU A 194 -0.16 -17.04 13.81
CA LEU A 194 0.94 -18.00 14.02
C LEU A 194 0.99 -18.58 15.44
N ASP A 195 0.44 -17.86 16.43
CA ASP A 195 0.29 -18.34 17.81
C ASP A 195 -0.88 -19.32 18.00
N GLY A 196 -1.66 -19.56 16.94
CA GLY A 196 -2.80 -20.48 16.93
C GLY A 196 -4.15 -19.80 17.18
N ASP A 197 -4.19 -18.48 17.35
CA ASP A 197 -5.47 -17.78 17.51
C ASP A 197 -6.27 -17.82 16.21
N LEU A 198 -7.48 -18.37 16.28
CA LEU A 198 -8.41 -18.51 15.17
C LEU A 198 -9.64 -17.63 15.40
N THR A 199 -9.86 -16.67 14.50
CA THR A 199 -11.06 -15.84 14.48
C THR A 199 -11.89 -16.14 13.24
N ASN A 200 -13.12 -16.59 13.44
CA ASN A 200 -14.11 -16.77 12.38
C ASN A 200 -15.19 -15.69 12.48
N ARG A 201 -15.50 -15.05 11.36
CA ARG A 201 -16.56 -14.06 11.25
C ARG A 201 -17.47 -14.44 10.09
N TYR A 202 -18.76 -14.50 10.36
CA TYR A 202 -19.79 -14.77 9.35
C TYR A 202 -20.79 -13.64 9.34
N ARG A 203 -21.22 -13.25 8.14
CA ARG A 203 -22.27 -12.26 7.98
C ARG A 203 -23.60 -12.87 8.39
N ARG A 204 -24.42 -12.14 9.15
CA ARG A 204 -25.67 -12.68 9.74
C ARG A 204 -26.65 -13.14 8.68
N GLU A 205 -26.72 -12.40 7.57
CA GLU A 205 -27.58 -12.63 6.41
C GLU A 205 -27.32 -14.00 5.77
N LEU A 206 -26.12 -14.57 5.92
CA LEU A 206 -25.79 -15.92 5.44
C LEU A 206 -26.72 -17.00 6.04
N PHE A 207 -27.22 -16.76 7.25
CA PHE A 207 -28.11 -17.67 7.99
C PHE A 207 -29.58 -17.23 7.94
N ASP A 208 -29.89 -16.11 7.29
CA ASP A 208 -31.27 -15.67 7.09
C ASP A 208 -31.88 -16.39 5.88
N ARG A 209 -32.83 -17.29 6.18
CA ARG A 209 -33.55 -18.07 5.17
C ARG A 209 -34.42 -17.24 4.24
N ARG A 210 -34.67 -15.96 4.58
CA ARG A 210 -35.36 -15.01 3.69
C ARG A 210 -34.44 -14.46 2.61
N VAL A 211 -33.13 -14.48 2.84
CA VAL A 211 -32.10 -13.97 1.93
C VAL A 211 -31.50 -15.11 1.11
N PHE A 212 -31.11 -16.20 1.76
CA PHE A 212 -30.50 -17.36 1.09
C PHE A 212 -31.29 -18.65 1.31
N ALA A 213 -31.40 -19.45 0.25
CA ALA A 213 -31.84 -20.82 0.36
C ALA A 213 -30.78 -21.66 1.13
N PRO A 214 -31.18 -22.69 1.90
CA PRO A 214 -30.25 -23.52 2.67
C PRO A 214 -29.10 -24.10 1.84
N GLU A 215 -29.36 -24.45 0.58
CA GLU A 215 -28.38 -25.01 -0.34
C GLU A 215 -27.30 -23.99 -0.71
N THR A 216 -27.67 -22.72 -0.91
CA THR A 216 -26.73 -21.63 -1.21
C THR A 216 -25.86 -21.32 0.01
N THR A 217 -26.47 -21.26 1.19
CA THR A 217 -25.72 -21.11 2.45
C THR A 217 -24.69 -22.22 2.62
N GLN A 218 -25.10 -23.47 2.40
CA GLN A 218 -24.21 -24.63 2.50
C GLN A 218 -23.07 -24.55 1.47
N MET A 219 -23.36 -24.16 0.23
CA MET A 219 -22.35 -23.96 -0.81
C MET A 219 -21.30 -22.90 -0.41
N ILE A 220 -21.74 -21.73 0.08
CA ILE A 220 -20.83 -20.66 0.52
C ILE A 220 -19.94 -21.14 1.68
N LEU A 221 -20.53 -21.83 2.66
CA LEU A 221 -19.77 -22.38 3.79
C LEU A 221 -18.77 -23.46 3.36
N GLN A 222 -19.15 -24.33 2.41
CA GLN A 222 -18.27 -25.36 1.86
C GLN A 222 -17.11 -24.75 1.07
N LEU A 223 -17.38 -23.74 0.24
CA LEU A 223 -16.35 -23.01 -0.50
C LEU A 223 -15.37 -22.34 0.46
N HIS A 224 -15.89 -21.68 1.50
CA HIS A 224 -15.07 -21.05 2.52
C HIS A 224 -14.21 -22.06 3.27
N HIS A 225 -14.81 -23.15 3.75
CA HIS A 225 -14.10 -24.22 4.45
C HIS A 225 -12.99 -24.84 3.60
N THR A 226 -13.28 -25.16 2.34
CA THR A 226 -12.28 -25.68 1.38
C THR A 226 -11.16 -24.66 1.17
N GLY A 227 -11.50 -23.37 1.09
CA GLY A 227 -10.53 -22.28 1.02
C GLY A 227 -9.61 -22.25 2.24
N VAL A 228 -10.18 -22.35 3.45
CA VAL A 228 -9.44 -22.38 4.71
C VAL A 228 -8.50 -23.59 4.77
N GLU A 229 -8.98 -24.80 4.48
CA GLU A 229 -8.14 -26.00 4.49
C GLU A 229 -6.98 -25.92 3.49
N ASN A 230 -7.24 -25.41 2.29
CA ASN A 230 -6.20 -25.26 1.27
C ASN A 230 -5.17 -24.20 1.67
N ALA A 231 -5.64 -23.08 2.22
CA ALA A 231 -4.77 -22.01 2.69
C ALA A 231 -3.90 -22.47 3.87
N GLU A 232 -4.48 -23.20 4.83
CA GLU A 232 -3.75 -23.79 5.97
C GLU A 232 -2.65 -24.76 5.48
N LYS A 233 -2.98 -25.64 4.52
CA LYS A 233 -1.99 -26.56 3.92
C LYS A 233 -0.83 -25.80 3.26
N GLN A 234 -1.13 -24.76 2.49
CA GLN A 234 -0.11 -23.94 1.84
C GLN A 234 0.75 -23.18 2.86
N TRP A 235 0.11 -22.59 3.87
CA TRP A 235 0.78 -21.83 4.93
C TRP A 235 1.70 -22.72 5.76
N ASN A 236 1.23 -23.91 6.17
CA ASN A 236 2.05 -24.92 6.85
C ASN A 236 3.23 -25.38 5.98
N GLY A 237 3.01 -25.61 4.68
CA GLY A 237 4.08 -25.96 3.75
C GLY A 237 5.14 -24.87 3.63
N LEU A 238 4.73 -23.60 3.63
CA LEU A 238 5.63 -22.45 3.57
C LEU A 238 6.43 -22.28 4.88
N ILE A 239 5.79 -22.45 6.04
CA ILE A 239 6.47 -22.47 7.35
C ILE A 239 7.52 -23.58 7.38
N GLN A 240 7.16 -24.81 6.96
CA GLN A 240 8.10 -25.94 6.90
C GLN A 240 9.28 -25.66 5.96
N LEU A 241 9.03 -25.01 4.81
CA LEU A 241 10.09 -24.60 3.90
C LEU A 241 11.05 -23.60 4.56
N VAL A 242 10.52 -22.59 5.26
CA VAL A 242 11.34 -21.59 5.98
C VAL A 242 12.15 -22.25 7.09
N VAL A 243 11.52 -23.09 7.92
CA VAL A 243 12.20 -23.84 9.00
C VAL A 243 13.30 -24.72 8.40
N GLY A 244 13.01 -25.46 7.32
CA GLY A 244 14.00 -26.31 6.66
C GLY A 244 15.16 -25.52 6.04
N LEU A 245 14.94 -24.31 5.54
CA LEU A 245 16.01 -23.43 5.08
C LEU A 245 16.89 -22.98 6.25
N ILE A 246 16.28 -22.58 7.37
CA ILE A 246 16.99 -22.15 8.59
C ILE A 246 17.85 -23.30 9.14
N GLU A 247 17.29 -24.50 9.28
CA GLU A 247 17.99 -25.70 9.77
C GLU A 247 19.20 -26.06 8.91
N ARG A 248 19.10 -25.90 7.58
CA ARG A 248 20.19 -26.21 6.65
C ARG A 248 21.29 -25.15 6.61
N LEU A 249 20.95 -23.90 6.90
CA LEU A 249 21.85 -22.75 6.76
C LEU A 249 22.51 -22.32 8.07
N ILE A 250 21.91 -22.67 9.22
CA ILE A 250 22.56 -22.53 10.52
C ILE A 250 23.25 -23.87 10.81
N PRO A 251 24.55 -24.03 10.52
CA PRO A 251 25.28 -25.15 11.09
C PRO A 251 25.21 -24.99 12.60
N PHE A 252 24.52 -25.93 13.27
CA PHE A 252 24.63 -26.10 14.71
C PHE A 252 26.12 -26.05 15.03
N ARG A 253 26.57 -24.99 15.70
CA ARG A 253 27.85 -24.98 16.39
C ARG A 253 27.73 -26.07 17.44
N ARG A 254 28.06 -27.31 17.09
CA ARG A 254 28.35 -28.33 18.10
C ARG A 254 29.46 -27.73 18.97
N PRO A 255 29.28 -27.61 20.29
CA PRO A 255 30.42 -27.35 21.14
C PRO A 255 31.40 -28.51 20.90
N LEU A 256 32.64 -28.16 20.53
CA LEU A 256 33.72 -29.14 20.42
C LEU A 256 33.87 -29.84 21.79
N PRO A 257 34.10 -31.17 21.81
CA PRO A 257 34.32 -31.93 23.03
C PRO A 257 35.56 -31.47 23.80
#